data_AF-A0A9Q1MIZ0-F1
#
_entry.id   AF-A0A9Q1MIZ0-F1
#
_cell.length_a   1.000
_cell.length_b   1.000
_cell.length_c   1.000
_cell.angle_alpha   90.00
_cell.angle_beta   90.00
_cell.angle_gamma   90.00
#
_symmetry.space_group_name_H-M   'P 1'
#
loop_
_entity.id
_entity.type
_entity.pdbx_description
1 polymer ?
#
loop_
_entity_poly.entity_id
_entity_poly.type
_entity_poly.pdbx_seq_one_letter_code
_entity_poly.pdbx_strand_id
1 'polypeptide(L)'
;MILKVAPSFSLLNITTHNHGENLSPLLLSSAKSGNGFMVCASKATNYKPLTGVVFEPFEELKKELMLVPTVPHTSLARYKYSDDCEAAINEQINVEYNVSYVYHAMFAYFDRDNVALKGLAKFFKESSEEEREHAEKFMEYQNKRGGKVKLQSILMPLTEFDHAEKGDALYAMELALSLEKLTNEKLLNAHAVASRNNDVQLADFVESEFLGEQVEAIKKISEYVAQLRRVGQGHGVWHFDQMLLQEGAAA
;
A
#
# COMPACT_ATOMS: atom_id res chain seq x y z
N MET A 1 -36.54 -32.94 17.26
CA MET A 1 -36.98 -33.00 15.85
C MET A 1 -35.80 -33.56 15.05
N ILE A 2 -36.02 -34.72 14.43
CA ILE A 2 -35.02 -35.59 13.80
C ILE A 2 -34.78 -35.14 12.35
N LEU A 3 -33.61 -35.52 11.80
CA LEU A 3 -33.19 -35.64 10.37
C LEU A 3 -32.35 -34.45 9.87
N LYS A 4 -31.23 -34.60 9.13
CA LYS A 4 -30.45 -35.75 8.63
C LYS A 4 -29.13 -35.23 8.02
N VAL A 5 -28.00 -35.84 8.39
CA VAL A 5 -26.89 -36.37 7.58
C VAL A 5 -26.39 -35.61 6.32
N ALA A 6 -25.07 -35.41 6.27
CA ALA A 6 -24.21 -34.93 5.18
C ALA A 6 -24.08 -35.92 3.98
N PRO A 7 -23.29 -35.61 2.93
CA PRO A 7 -21.91 -36.13 2.99
C PRO A 7 -20.82 -35.26 2.34
N SER A 8 -19.60 -35.59 2.77
CA SER A 8 -18.27 -35.19 2.31
C SER A 8 -18.04 -35.35 0.81
N PHE A 9 -17.20 -34.48 0.25
CA PHE A 9 -16.47 -34.73 -1.00
C PHE A 9 -14.99 -34.95 -0.70
N SER A 10 -14.50 -36.13 -1.08
CA SER A 10 -13.11 -36.55 -1.08
C SER A 10 -12.40 -36.02 -2.33
N LEU A 11 -11.19 -35.48 -2.17
CA LEU A 11 -10.27 -35.27 -3.28
C LEU A 11 -9.32 -36.47 -3.37
N LEU A 12 -9.39 -37.18 -4.49
CA LEU A 12 -8.49 -38.26 -4.88
C LEU A 12 -7.13 -37.69 -5.32
N ASN A 13 -6.07 -38.34 -4.86
CA ASN A 13 -4.75 -38.38 -5.50
C ASN A 13 -4.81 -39.24 -6.77
N ILE A 14 -4.24 -38.76 -7.88
CA ILE A 14 -3.68 -39.62 -8.95
C ILE A 14 -2.37 -38.99 -9.45
N THR A 15 -1.27 -39.72 -9.23
CA THR A 15 -0.01 -39.64 -9.96
C THR A 15 -0.12 -40.44 -11.27
N THR A 16 0.48 -39.96 -12.37
CA THR A 16 1.33 -40.76 -13.29
C THR A 16 2.00 -39.90 -14.37
N HIS A 17 3.31 -40.14 -14.53
CA HIS A 17 4.18 -39.92 -15.69
C HIS A 17 3.50 -40.10 -17.07
N ASN A 18 3.94 -39.38 -18.12
CA ASN A 18 5.03 -39.85 -18.99
C ASN A 18 5.45 -38.84 -20.08
N HIS A 19 6.69 -39.01 -20.52
CA HIS A 19 7.45 -38.35 -21.58
C HIS A 19 6.79 -38.38 -22.97
N GLY A 20 7.19 -37.42 -23.81
CA GLY A 20 6.94 -37.42 -25.25
C GLY A 20 7.83 -36.41 -25.98
N GLU A 21 9.13 -36.71 -26.04
CA GLU A 21 10.06 -36.12 -27.01
C GLU A 21 9.54 -36.38 -28.44
N ASN A 22 9.70 -35.41 -29.34
CA ASN A 22 9.53 -35.64 -30.78
C ASN A 22 10.72 -35.05 -31.54
N LEU A 23 11.81 -35.82 -31.56
CA LEU A 23 12.93 -35.70 -32.47
C LEU A 23 12.94 -36.97 -33.32
N SER A 24 12.79 -36.85 -34.64
CA SER A 24 13.15 -37.87 -35.65
C SER A 24 12.80 -37.37 -37.07
N PRO A 25 13.39 -37.93 -38.14
CA PRO A 25 14.82 -38.16 -38.33
C PRO A 25 15.29 -37.76 -39.74
N LEU A 26 16.62 -37.68 -39.91
CA LEU A 26 17.32 -37.66 -41.19
C LEU A 26 17.05 -38.95 -41.99
N LEU A 27 16.67 -38.81 -43.26
CA LEU A 27 16.71 -39.87 -44.26
C LEU A 27 17.65 -39.44 -45.39
N LEU A 28 18.73 -40.21 -45.57
CA LEU A 28 19.67 -40.11 -46.67
C LEU A 28 19.31 -41.19 -47.70
N SER A 29 19.01 -40.81 -48.95
CA SER A 29 18.95 -41.74 -50.07
C SER A 29 19.68 -41.16 -51.28
N SER A 30 20.64 -41.92 -51.80
CA SER A 30 21.43 -41.61 -52.99
C SER A 30 20.71 -42.02 -54.28
N ALA A 31 20.65 -41.14 -55.28
CA ALA A 31 20.70 -41.50 -56.70
C ALA A 31 20.99 -40.24 -57.57
N LYS A 32 21.92 -40.38 -58.53
CA LYS A 32 22.30 -39.36 -59.52
C LYS A 32 21.29 -39.28 -60.67
N SER A 33 21.01 -38.06 -61.17
CA SER A 33 21.16 -37.65 -62.59
C SER A 33 20.39 -36.36 -62.90
N GLY A 34 21.03 -35.40 -63.57
CA GLY A 34 20.34 -34.43 -64.43
C GLY A 34 20.29 -32.96 -63.98
N ASN A 35 21.18 -32.15 -64.57
CA ASN A 35 21.08 -30.71 -64.88
C ASN A 35 19.96 -29.86 -64.26
N GLY A 36 20.35 -28.78 -63.55
CA GLY A 36 19.50 -27.59 -63.45
C GLY A 36 19.66 -26.80 -62.15
N PHE A 37 20.20 -25.60 -62.28
CA PHE A 37 20.47 -24.57 -61.28
C PHE A 37 19.25 -24.17 -60.43
N MET A 38 19.42 -23.91 -59.12
CA MET A 38 19.11 -22.64 -58.43
C MET A 38 19.20 -22.81 -56.90
N VAL A 39 20.24 -22.23 -56.27
CA VAL A 39 20.30 -22.04 -54.81
C VAL A 39 19.91 -20.60 -54.53
N CYS A 40 18.67 -20.36 -54.12
CA CYS A 40 18.27 -19.09 -53.53
C CYS A 40 18.61 -19.12 -52.03
N ALA A 41 19.76 -18.54 -51.67
CA ALA A 41 20.00 -18.15 -50.28
C ALA A 41 19.22 -16.86 -50.02
N SER A 42 18.07 -16.96 -49.35
CA SER A 42 17.41 -15.79 -48.75
C SER A 42 18.26 -15.33 -47.58
N LYS A 43 19.23 -14.45 -47.86
CA LYS A 43 19.80 -13.55 -46.84
C LYS A 43 18.69 -12.57 -46.47
N ALA A 44 17.82 -12.96 -45.55
CA ALA A 44 17.07 -12.01 -44.74
C ALA A 44 18.07 -11.35 -43.79
N THR A 45 18.95 -10.53 -44.35
CA THR A 45 19.86 -9.72 -43.58
C THR A 45 19.07 -8.54 -43.08
N ASN A 46 18.68 -8.61 -41.81
CA ASN A 46 18.17 -7.48 -41.05
C ASN A 46 19.35 -6.52 -40.78
N TYR A 47 19.92 -5.93 -41.83
CA TYR A 47 20.94 -4.89 -41.71
C TYR A 47 20.23 -3.58 -41.40
N LYS A 48 19.94 -3.34 -40.12
CA LYS A 48 19.87 -1.95 -39.64
C LYS A 48 21.29 -1.38 -39.79
N PRO A 49 21.50 -0.28 -40.54
CA PRO A 49 22.82 0.33 -40.63
C PRO A 49 23.28 0.69 -39.21
N LEU A 50 24.54 0.38 -38.87
CA LEU A 50 25.17 0.81 -37.62
C LEU A 50 25.46 2.31 -37.72
N THR A 51 24.42 3.14 -37.61
CA THR A 51 24.50 4.61 -37.76
C THR A 51 25.19 5.29 -36.57
N GLY A 52 25.50 4.56 -35.50
CA GLY A 52 25.96 5.14 -34.23
C GLY A 52 24.91 5.99 -33.52
N VAL A 53 23.69 6.08 -34.08
CA VAL A 53 22.56 6.78 -33.48
C VAL A 53 21.90 5.82 -32.49
N VAL A 54 21.91 6.20 -31.21
CA VAL A 54 21.45 5.36 -30.08
C VAL A 54 20.02 5.70 -29.64
N PHE A 55 19.52 6.88 -30.01
CA PHE A 55 18.19 7.38 -29.65
C PHE A 55 17.60 8.18 -30.82
N GLU A 56 16.40 7.81 -31.26
CA GLU A 56 15.69 8.43 -32.39
C GLU A 56 14.31 8.93 -31.91
N PRO A 57 14.24 10.15 -31.32
CA PRO A 57 13.07 10.60 -30.56
C PRO A 57 11.75 10.46 -31.32
N PHE A 58 11.70 10.90 -32.58
CA PHE A 58 10.49 10.86 -33.40
C PHE A 58 10.12 9.47 -33.91
N GLU A 59 11.07 8.53 -33.98
CA GLU A 59 10.76 7.12 -34.31
C GLU A 59 10.21 6.40 -33.10
N GLU A 60 10.75 6.68 -31.91
CA GLU A 60 10.32 6.08 -30.65
C GLU A 60 8.97 6.64 -30.16
N LEU A 61 8.72 7.94 -30.36
CA LEU A 61 7.46 8.60 -30.00
C LEU A 61 6.27 8.16 -30.85
N LYS A 62 6.47 7.62 -32.06
CA LYS A 62 5.35 7.20 -32.93
C LYS A 62 4.39 6.25 -32.24
N LYS A 63 4.89 5.37 -31.37
CA LYS A 63 4.06 4.45 -30.59
C LYS A 63 3.31 5.17 -29.48
N GLU A 64 4.00 6.00 -28.71
CA GLU A 64 3.42 6.73 -27.58
C GLU A 64 2.35 7.73 -28.03
N LEU A 65 2.57 8.45 -29.14
CA LEU A 65 1.62 9.42 -29.66
C LEU A 65 0.27 8.79 -30.05
N MET A 66 0.30 7.54 -30.52
CA MET A 66 -0.90 6.77 -30.86
C MET A 66 -1.66 6.25 -29.63
N LEU A 67 -1.02 6.23 -28.46
CA LEU A 67 -1.62 5.78 -27.20
C LEU A 67 -2.22 6.93 -26.38
N VAL A 68 -2.02 8.19 -26.79
CA VAL A 68 -2.61 9.36 -26.12
C VAL A 68 -4.13 9.25 -26.13
N PRO A 69 -4.79 9.18 -24.96
CA PRO A 69 -6.24 9.00 -24.90
C PRO A 69 -7.00 10.17 -25.54
N THR A 70 -8.00 9.86 -26.37
CA THR A 70 -8.92 10.85 -26.97
C THR A 70 -10.26 10.96 -26.24
N VAL A 71 -10.58 9.97 -25.40
CA VAL A 71 -11.83 9.92 -24.64
C VAL A 71 -11.71 10.79 -23.38
N PRO A 72 -12.61 11.75 -23.14
CA PRO A 72 -12.49 12.73 -22.03
C PRO A 72 -12.37 12.16 -20.62
N HIS A 73 -12.84 10.93 -20.37
CA HIS A 73 -12.86 10.31 -19.04
C HIS A 73 -11.65 9.41 -18.74
N THR A 74 -10.69 9.34 -19.66
CA THR A 74 -9.45 8.58 -19.52
C THR A 74 -8.33 9.53 -19.12
N SER A 75 -7.52 9.14 -18.14
CA SER A 75 -6.40 9.95 -17.69
C SER A 75 -5.31 10.03 -18.77
N LEU A 76 -4.85 11.25 -19.05
CA LEU A 76 -3.73 11.51 -19.95
C LEU A 76 -2.37 11.23 -19.29
N ALA A 77 -2.31 11.26 -17.96
CA ALA A 77 -1.06 11.14 -17.19
C ALA A 77 -0.76 9.70 -16.76
N ARG A 78 -1.74 8.79 -16.85
CA ARG A 78 -1.60 7.42 -16.35
C ARG A 78 -0.61 6.63 -17.19
N TYR A 79 0.53 6.29 -16.59
CA TYR A 79 1.60 5.54 -17.24
C TYR A 79 2.20 4.53 -16.27
N LYS A 80 2.23 3.26 -16.69
CA LYS A 80 2.73 2.11 -15.90
C LYS A 80 2.22 2.10 -14.45
N TYR A 81 0.93 2.38 -14.28
CA TYR A 81 0.24 2.41 -12.99
C TYR A 81 -0.94 1.43 -13.04
N SER A 82 -0.74 0.23 -12.50
CA SER A 82 -1.71 -0.86 -12.60
C SER A 82 -2.96 -0.61 -11.75
N ASP A 83 -4.04 -1.31 -12.07
CA ASP A 83 -5.29 -1.23 -11.28
C ASP A 83 -5.08 -1.74 -9.84
N ASP A 84 -4.17 -2.70 -9.63
CA ASP A 84 -3.80 -3.19 -8.30
C ASP A 84 -3.14 -2.09 -7.46
N CYS A 85 -2.22 -1.32 -8.05
CA CYS A 85 -1.59 -0.17 -7.39
C CYS A 85 -2.63 0.92 -7.08
N GLU A 86 -3.50 1.25 -8.05
CA GLU A 86 -4.59 2.21 -7.85
C GLU A 86 -5.53 1.79 -6.72
N ALA A 87 -5.87 0.50 -6.65
CA ALA A 87 -6.73 -0.06 -5.61
C ALA A 87 -6.04 -0.03 -4.23
N ALA A 88 -4.76 -0.39 -4.16
CA ALA A 88 -3.98 -0.36 -2.91
C ALA A 88 -3.88 1.06 -2.33
N ILE A 89 -3.68 2.07 -3.18
CA ILE A 89 -3.66 3.47 -2.72
C ILE A 89 -5.05 3.91 -2.23
N ASN A 90 -6.13 3.50 -2.91
CA ASN A 90 -7.49 3.77 -2.40
C ASN A 90 -7.78 3.07 -1.06
N GLU A 91 -7.26 1.85 -0.84
CA GLU A 91 -7.34 1.18 0.46
C GLU A 91 -6.58 1.98 1.53
N GLN A 92 -5.35 2.39 1.24
CA GLN A 92 -4.53 3.14 2.20
C GLN A 92 -5.15 4.51 2.55
N ILE A 93 -5.70 5.25 1.57
CA ILE A 93 -6.47 6.48 1.83
C ILE A 93 -7.57 6.23 2.86
N ASN A 94 -8.29 5.11 2.74
CA ASN A 94 -9.36 4.78 3.69
C ASN A 94 -8.81 4.36 5.06
N VAL A 95 -7.64 3.71 5.13
CA VAL A 95 -6.95 3.41 6.38
C VAL A 95 -6.67 4.71 7.14
N GLU A 96 -5.98 5.68 6.53
CA GLU A 96 -5.61 6.94 7.19
C GLU A 96 -6.85 7.74 7.61
N TYR A 97 -7.89 7.79 6.78
CA TYR A 97 -9.16 8.43 7.17
C TYR A 97 -9.84 7.76 8.37
N ASN A 98 -9.80 6.43 8.47
CA ASN A 98 -10.37 5.75 9.63
C ASN A 98 -9.54 5.99 10.89
N VAL A 99 -8.20 6.00 10.78
CA VAL A 99 -7.29 6.33 11.90
C VAL A 99 -7.53 7.76 12.38
N SER A 100 -7.59 8.73 11.45
CA SER A 100 -7.95 10.12 11.74
C SER A 100 -9.26 10.22 12.53
N TYR A 101 -10.29 9.46 12.13
CA TYR A 101 -11.60 9.49 12.78
C TYR A 101 -11.59 8.82 14.17
N VAL A 102 -10.80 7.76 14.36
CA VAL A 102 -10.56 7.14 15.68
C VAL A 102 -9.86 8.12 16.61
N TYR A 103 -8.81 8.82 16.16
CA TYR A 103 -8.15 9.84 16.96
C TYR A 103 -9.08 11.01 17.30
N HIS A 104 -9.96 11.40 16.39
CA HIS A 104 -10.97 12.40 16.69
C HIS A 104 -11.93 11.97 17.81
N ALA A 105 -12.29 10.68 17.85
CA ALA A 105 -13.13 10.12 18.91
C ALA A 105 -12.39 10.06 20.25
N MET A 106 -11.09 9.72 20.25
CA MET A 106 -10.25 9.80 21.44
C MET A 106 -10.15 11.22 21.98
N PHE A 107 -9.92 12.21 21.10
CA PHE A 107 -9.97 13.63 21.45
C PHE A 107 -11.30 13.98 22.15
N ALA A 108 -12.43 13.64 21.52
CA ALA A 108 -13.75 13.95 22.06
C ALA A 108 -14.02 13.29 23.43
N TYR A 109 -13.39 12.17 23.75
CA TYR A 109 -13.43 11.55 25.07
C TYR A 109 -12.60 12.32 26.09
N PHE A 110 -11.33 12.62 25.77
CA PHE A 110 -10.42 13.28 26.72
C PHE A 110 -10.76 14.76 26.97
N ASP A 111 -11.47 15.41 26.04
CA ASP A 111 -11.95 16.79 26.18
C ASP A 111 -13.20 16.92 27.07
N ARG A 112 -13.80 15.81 27.51
CA ARG A 112 -14.94 15.85 28.45
C ARG A 112 -14.51 16.46 29.78
N ASP A 113 -15.39 17.27 30.37
CA ASP A 113 -15.13 17.99 31.63
C ASP A 113 -14.89 17.06 32.82
N ASN A 114 -15.46 15.86 32.78
CA ASN A 114 -15.29 14.82 33.80
C ASN A 114 -14.06 13.91 33.59
N VAL A 115 -13.37 14.04 32.45
CA VAL A 115 -12.08 13.36 32.18
C VAL A 115 -10.92 14.34 32.34
N ALA A 116 -11.03 15.51 31.70
CA ALA A 116 -10.16 16.69 31.89
C ALA A 116 -8.65 16.46 31.71
N LEU A 117 -8.25 15.57 30.78
CA LEU A 117 -6.85 15.35 30.38
C LEU A 117 -6.55 16.12 29.10
N LYS A 118 -6.20 17.41 29.28
CA LYS A 118 -6.10 18.38 28.18
C LYS A 118 -4.90 18.14 27.27
N GLY A 119 -3.81 17.61 27.80
CA GLY A 119 -2.64 17.24 27.01
C GLY A 119 -2.96 16.10 26.04
N LEU A 120 -3.65 15.06 26.53
CA LEU A 120 -4.12 13.95 25.71
C LEU A 120 -5.17 14.40 24.70
N ALA A 121 -6.12 15.25 25.10
CA ALA A 121 -7.10 15.82 24.18
C ALA A 121 -6.42 16.59 23.04
N LYS A 122 -5.46 17.47 23.36
CA LYS A 122 -4.66 18.20 22.36
C LYS A 122 -3.91 17.23 21.43
N PHE A 123 -3.19 16.27 22.00
CA PHE A 123 -2.43 15.28 21.25
C PHE A 123 -3.30 14.53 20.24
N PHE A 124 -4.42 13.94 20.69
CA PHE A 124 -5.29 13.19 19.78
C PHE A 124 -6.00 14.06 18.75
N LYS A 125 -6.24 15.33 19.06
CA LYS A 125 -6.76 16.29 18.07
C LYS A 125 -5.74 16.56 16.97
N GLU A 126 -4.50 16.83 17.35
CA GLU A 126 -3.39 17.07 16.41
C GLU A 126 -3.11 15.81 15.57
N SER A 127 -3.06 14.63 16.19
CA SER A 127 -2.92 13.35 15.46
C SER A 127 -4.09 13.09 14.51
N SER A 128 -5.32 13.45 14.87
CA SER A 128 -6.46 13.33 13.95
C SER A 128 -6.28 14.22 12.71
N GLU A 129 -5.74 15.42 12.88
CA GLU A 129 -5.46 16.34 11.78
C GLU A 129 -4.32 15.82 10.89
N GLU A 130 -3.22 15.37 11.49
CA GLU A 130 -2.05 14.77 10.80
C GLU A 130 -2.45 13.55 9.94
N GLU A 131 -3.24 12.63 10.48
CA GLU A 131 -3.69 11.44 9.72
C GLU A 131 -4.65 11.80 8.57
N ARG A 132 -5.38 12.91 8.69
CA ARG A 132 -6.16 13.41 7.55
C ARG A 132 -5.25 13.97 6.47
N GLU A 133 -4.17 14.66 6.85
CA GLU A 133 -3.14 15.12 5.91
C GLU A 133 -2.43 13.94 5.21
N HIS A 134 -2.19 12.83 5.91
CA HIS A 134 -1.69 11.60 5.29
C HIS A 134 -2.64 11.05 4.23
N ALA A 135 -3.94 10.98 4.53
CA ALA A 135 -4.96 10.57 3.58
C ALA A 135 -4.99 11.48 2.34
N GLU A 136 -4.93 12.80 2.55
CA GLU A 136 -4.91 13.80 1.48
C GLU A 136 -3.64 13.67 0.60
N LYS A 137 -2.46 13.42 1.21
CA LYS A 137 -1.20 13.18 0.48
C LYS A 137 -1.32 11.97 -0.46
N PHE A 138 -1.94 10.88 -0.01
CA PHE A 138 -2.24 9.73 -0.88
C PHE A 138 -3.25 10.07 -1.99
N MET A 139 -4.28 10.88 -1.72
CA MET A 139 -5.25 11.32 -2.72
C MET A 139 -4.59 12.17 -3.82
N GLU A 140 -3.70 13.08 -3.44
CA GLU A 140 -2.93 13.87 -4.38
C GLU A 140 -2.01 13.00 -5.23
N TYR A 141 -1.32 12.05 -4.60
CA TYR A 141 -0.48 11.08 -5.29
C TYR A 141 -1.25 10.21 -6.29
N GLN A 142 -2.43 9.71 -5.89
CA GLN A 142 -3.34 8.94 -6.76
C GLN A 142 -3.67 9.72 -8.03
N ASN A 143 -4.04 11.00 -7.88
CA ASN A 143 -4.35 11.88 -9.01
C ASN A 143 -3.10 12.21 -9.85
N LYS A 144 -1.93 12.41 -9.21
CA LYS A 144 -0.64 12.64 -9.89
C LYS A 144 -0.26 11.48 -10.80
N ARG A 145 -0.53 10.24 -10.39
CA ARG A 145 -0.30 9.02 -11.20
C ARG A 145 -1.41 8.73 -12.22
N GLY A 146 -2.43 9.58 -12.28
CA GLY A 146 -3.55 9.43 -13.20
C GLY A 146 -4.56 8.36 -12.79
N GLY A 147 -4.52 7.92 -11.53
CA GLY A 147 -5.57 7.12 -10.91
C GLY A 147 -6.78 7.96 -10.52
N LYS A 148 -7.80 7.29 -10.00
CA LYS A 148 -9.05 7.88 -9.54
C LYS A 148 -9.23 7.56 -8.06
N VAL A 149 -9.32 8.61 -7.25
CA VAL A 149 -9.68 8.48 -5.83
C VAL A 149 -11.09 7.92 -5.72
N LYS A 150 -11.26 6.90 -4.88
CA LYS A 150 -12.55 6.30 -4.53
C LYS A 150 -12.66 6.25 -3.00
N LEU A 151 -13.16 7.34 -2.42
CA LEU A 151 -13.41 7.39 -0.97
C LEU A 151 -14.42 6.32 -0.57
N GLN A 152 -14.14 5.63 0.52
CA GLN A 152 -14.97 4.54 1.06
C GLN A 152 -15.67 4.96 2.35
N SER A 153 -16.49 4.08 2.90
CA SER A 153 -17.14 4.30 4.18
C SER A 153 -16.14 4.29 5.33
N ILE A 154 -16.26 5.27 6.22
CA ILE A 154 -15.58 5.30 7.51
C ILE A 154 -16.50 4.66 8.55
N LEU A 155 -15.98 3.70 9.33
CA LEU A 155 -16.77 3.03 10.36
C LEU A 155 -16.90 3.90 11.61
N MET A 156 -18.00 3.72 12.33
CA MET A 156 -18.20 4.39 13.61
C MET A 156 -17.13 3.91 14.62
N PRO A 157 -16.31 4.80 15.18
CA PRO A 157 -15.29 4.44 16.15
C PRO A 157 -15.90 4.16 17.53
N LEU A 158 -15.10 3.57 18.42
CA LEU A 158 -15.41 3.55 19.85
C LEU A 158 -15.48 4.99 20.39
N THR A 159 -16.30 5.19 21.41
CA THR A 159 -16.55 6.51 22.02
C THR A 159 -16.22 6.57 23.50
N GLU A 160 -16.08 5.41 24.15
CA GLU A 160 -15.67 5.28 25.55
C GLU A 160 -14.31 4.60 25.61
N PHE A 161 -13.40 5.20 26.39
CA PHE A 161 -12.02 4.74 26.57
C PHE A 161 -11.67 4.59 28.05
N ASP A 162 -12.67 4.48 28.93
CA ASP A 162 -12.46 4.15 30.32
C ASP A 162 -11.98 2.70 30.47
N HIS A 163 -11.06 2.46 31.40
CA HIS A 163 -10.53 1.12 31.64
C HIS A 163 -10.16 0.94 33.11
N ALA A 164 -10.85 0.03 33.80
CA ALA A 164 -10.73 -0.15 35.26
C ALA A 164 -9.29 -0.45 35.73
N GLU A 165 -8.58 -1.34 35.04
CA GLU A 165 -7.23 -1.75 35.48
C GLU A 165 -6.11 -0.81 35.01
N LYS A 166 -6.21 -0.29 33.79
CA LYS A 166 -5.13 0.51 33.17
C LYS A 166 -5.27 2.01 33.44
N GLY A 167 -6.49 2.48 33.71
CA GLY A 167 -6.85 3.88 33.53
C GLY A 167 -7.04 4.21 32.05
N ASP A 168 -7.77 5.28 31.79
CA ASP A 168 -8.10 5.75 30.44
C ASP A 168 -6.87 6.19 29.65
N ALA A 169 -5.95 6.96 30.25
CA ALA A 169 -4.77 7.48 29.57
C ALA A 169 -3.85 6.37 29.03
N LEU A 170 -3.52 5.38 29.86
CA LEU A 170 -2.67 4.26 29.45
C LEU A 170 -3.39 3.39 28.43
N TYR A 171 -4.68 3.13 28.63
CA TYR A 171 -5.46 2.33 27.68
C TYR A 171 -5.51 2.98 26.29
N ALA A 172 -5.82 4.27 26.20
CA ALA A 172 -5.86 4.99 24.93
C ALA A 172 -4.50 5.04 24.23
N MET A 173 -3.40 5.25 24.97
CA MET A 173 -2.05 5.23 24.37
C MET A 173 -1.64 3.84 23.88
N GLU A 174 -2.07 2.77 24.55
CA GLU A 174 -1.85 1.40 24.05
C GLU A 174 -2.71 1.08 22.81
N LEU A 175 -3.93 1.62 22.74
CA LEU A 175 -4.76 1.54 21.53
C LEU A 175 -4.11 2.31 20.38
N ALA A 176 -3.66 3.54 20.60
CA ALA A 176 -2.95 4.36 19.62
C ALA A 176 -1.71 3.62 19.11
N LEU A 177 -0.88 3.07 20.00
CA LEU A 177 0.29 2.29 19.62
C LEU A 177 -0.06 1.07 18.75
N SER A 178 -1.17 0.40 19.06
CA SER A 178 -1.64 -0.75 18.29
C SER A 178 -2.16 -0.33 16.92
N LEU A 179 -2.82 0.83 16.84
CA LEU A 179 -3.32 1.43 15.61
C LEU A 179 -2.16 1.82 14.69
N GLU A 180 -1.13 2.50 15.21
CA GLU A 180 0.06 2.86 14.44
C GLU A 180 0.80 1.65 13.87
N LYS A 181 0.87 0.56 14.65
CA LYS A 181 1.49 -0.68 14.16
C LYS A 181 0.66 -1.31 13.04
N LEU A 182 -0.67 -1.27 13.16
CA LEU A 182 -1.57 -1.76 12.12
C LEU A 182 -1.49 -0.91 10.85
N THR A 183 -1.43 0.41 10.98
CA THR A 183 -1.20 1.33 9.85
C THR A 183 0.12 1.03 9.15
N ASN A 184 1.19 0.78 9.92
CA ASN A 184 2.47 0.37 9.36
C ASN A 184 2.39 -0.95 8.57
N GLU A 185 1.68 -1.97 9.11
CA GLU A 185 1.44 -3.21 8.37
C GLU A 185 0.69 -2.95 7.05
N LYS A 186 -0.26 -2.01 7.03
CA LYS A 186 -0.99 -1.59 5.82
C LYS A 186 -0.09 -0.87 4.82
N LEU A 187 0.78 0.04 5.27
CA LEU A 187 1.79 0.69 4.42
C LEU A 187 2.76 -0.33 3.78
N LEU A 188 3.24 -1.30 4.57
CA LEU A 188 4.09 -2.38 4.07
C LEU A 188 3.37 -3.24 3.03
N ASN A 189 2.06 -3.45 3.18
CA ASN A 189 1.26 -4.15 2.17
C ASN A 189 1.12 -3.33 0.88
N ALA A 190 0.88 -2.01 0.96
CA ALA A 190 0.82 -1.13 -0.20
C ALA A 190 2.17 -1.12 -0.96
N HIS A 191 3.28 -1.06 -0.22
CA HIS A 191 4.63 -1.20 -0.77
C HIS A 191 4.84 -2.55 -1.47
N ALA A 192 4.40 -3.65 -0.85
CA ALA A 192 4.51 -4.98 -1.46
C ALA A 192 3.67 -5.12 -2.74
N VAL A 193 2.49 -4.46 -2.83
CA VAL A 193 1.71 -4.38 -4.07
C VAL A 193 2.48 -3.63 -5.16
N ALA A 194 3.07 -2.48 -4.83
CA ALA A 194 3.88 -1.70 -5.75
C ALA A 194 5.06 -2.52 -6.30
N SER A 195 5.80 -3.16 -5.39
CA SER A 195 6.95 -4.01 -5.71
C SER A 195 6.57 -5.19 -6.63
N ARG A 196 5.48 -5.90 -6.33
CA ARG A 196 4.99 -7.01 -7.19
C ARG A 196 4.56 -6.56 -8.58
N ASN A 197 4.07 -5.32 -8.71
CA ASN A 197 3.67 -4.72 -9.97
C ASN A 197 4.83 -4.00 -10.70
N ASN A 198 6.05 -4.04 -10.15
CA ASN A 198 7.21 -3.31 -10.65
C ASN A 198 6.98 -1.79 -10.75
N ASP A 199 6.14 -1.23 -9.89
CA ASP A 199 5.93 0.22 -9.79
C ASP A 199 6.96 0.82 -8.83
N VAL A 200 8.14 1.09 -9.38
CA VAL A 200 9.30 1.59 -8.63
C VAL A 200 9.01 2.95 -7.97
N GLN A 201 8.26 3.81 -8.64
CA GLN A 201 8.00 5.16 -8.12
C GLN A 201 6.93 5.14 -7.02
N LEU A 202 5.95 4.23 -7.07
CA LEU A 202 5.02 4.05 -5.95
C LEU A 202 5.72 3.45 -4.73
N ALA A 203 6.61 2.47 -4.91
CA ALA A 203 7.38 1.92 -3.80
C ALA A 203 8.23 3.02 -3.11
N ASP A 204 8.97 3.81 -3.90
CA ASP A 204 9.76 4.95 -3.41
C ASP A 204 8.91 6.01 -2.70
N PHE A 205 7.73 6.34 -3.24
CA PHE A 205 6.80 7.28 -2.59
C PHE A 205 6.36 6.78 -1.21
N VAL A 206 5.98 5.51 -1.08
CA VAL A 206 5.58 4.94 0.22
C VAL A 206 6.75 4.91 1.20
N GLU A 207 7.95 4.57 0.74
CA GLU A 207 9.17 4.56 1.56
C GLU A 207 9.54 5.96 2.08
N SER A 208 9.62 6.93 1.17
CA SER A 208 10.13 8.28 1.44
C SER A 208 9.16 9.13 2.26
N GLU A 209 7.87 9.01 2.00
CA GLU A 209 6.87 9.89 2.61
C GLU A 209 6.17 9.30 3.84
N PHE A 210 6.24 7.98 4.08
CA PHE A 210 5.43 7.35 5.14
C PHE A 210 6.21 6.36 6.01
N LEU A 211 6.98 5.42 5.44
CA LEU A 211 7.58 4.35 6.26
C LEU A 211 8.58 4.86 7.30
N GLY A 212 9.34 5.92 6.98
CA GLY A 212 10.22 6.57 7.95
C GLY A 212 9.44 7.27 9.07
N GLU A 213 8.43 8.05 8.71
CA GLU A 213 7.57 8.79 9.65
C GLU A 213 6.84 7.82 10.59
N GLN A 214 6.33 6.71 10.06
CA GLN A 214 5.62 5.68 10.81
C GLN A 214 6.48 5.02 11.90
N VAL A 215 7.77 4.80 11.63
CA VAL A 215 8.71 4.24 12.61
C VAL A 215 8.91 5.21 13.78
N GLU A 216 9.03 6.51 13.50
CA GLU A 216 9.17 7.54 14.52
C GLU A 216 7.88 7.71 15.33
N ALA A 217 6.70 7.66 14.69
CA ALA A 217 5.40 7.69 15.38
C ALA A 217 5.24 6.51 16.36
N ILE A 218 5.55 5.28 15.91
CA ILE A 218 5.50 4.08 16.75
C ILE A 218 6.46 4.22 17.95
N LYS A 219 7.67 4.74 17.75
CA LYS A 219 8.64 4.96 18.82
C LYS A 219 8.13 6.00 19.82
N LYS A 220 7.64 7.15 19.35
CA LYS A 220 7.09 8.23 20.17
C LYS A 220 5.96 7.72 21.08
N ILE A 221 4.97 7.03 20.51
CA ILE A 221 3.84 6.52 21.30
C ILE A 221 4.29 5.38 22.23
N SER A 222 5.26 4.56 21.84
CA SER A 222 5.86 3.55 22.74
C SER A 222 6.51 4.18 23.98
N GLU A 223 7.18 5.31 23.82
CA GLU A 223 7.78 6.07 24.92
C GLU A 223 6.69 6.64 25.85
N TYR A 224 5.57 7.12 25.32
CA TYR A 224 4.42 7.55 26.13
C TYR A 224 3.81 6.41 26.93
N VAL A 225 3.60 5.23 26.31
CA VAL A 225 3.12 4.03 27.02
C VAL A 225 4.08 3.65 28.15
N ALA A 226 5.39 3.67 27.91
CA ALA A 226 6.40 3.37 28.92
C ALA A 226 6.39 4.37 30.08
N GLN A 227 6.21 5.67 29.78
CA GLN A 227 6.12 6.73 30.79
C GLN A 227 4.85 6.59 31.64
N LEU A 228 3.69 6.38 31.01
CA LEU A 228 2.41 6.18 31.71
C LEU A 228 2.47 4.98 32.66
N ARG A 229 3.05 3.85 32.22
CA ARG A 229 3.29 2.68 33.08
C ARG A 229 4.21 2.99 34.25
N ARG A 230 5.22 3.84 34.05
CA ARG A 230 6.20 4.23 35.09
C ARG A 230 5.60 5.14 36.14
N VAL A 231 4.81 6.13 35.74
CA VAL A 231 4.25 7.13 36.66
C VAL A 231 3.00 6.64 37.37
N GLY A 232 2.30 5.66 36.80
CA GLY A 232 1.07 5.11 37.37
C GLY A 232 -0.12 6.07 37.33
N GLN A 233 -1.28 5.58 37.78
CA GLN A 233 -2.54 6.33 37.76
C GLN A 233 -2.56 7.54 38.72
N GLY A 234 -3.61 8.36 38.62
CA GLY A 234 -3.81 9.51 39.50
C GLY A 234 -2.82 10.64 39.20
N HIS A 235 -2.05 11.05 40.21
CA HIS A 235 -1.11 12.18 40.07
C HIS A 235 -0.05 11.95 38.99
N GLY A 236 0.36 10.69 38.75
CA GLY A 236 1.31 10.34 37.70
C GLY A 236 0.79 10.67 36.30
N VAL A 237 -0.40 10.15 35.97
CA VAL A 237 -1.12 10.46 34.72
C VAL A 237 -1.35 11.96 34.55
N TRP A 238 -1.81 12.65 35.61
CA TRP A 238 -2.03 14.09 35.55
C TRP A 238 -0.75 14.86 35.20
N HIS A 239 0.38 14.52 35.82
CA HIS A 239 1.66 15.18 35.52
C HIS A 239 2.15 14.86 34.10
N PHE A 240 1.97 13.62 33.64
CA PHE A 240 2.25 13.24 32.25
C PHE A 240 1.39 14.05 31.26
N ASP A 241 0.09 14.21 31.53
CA ASP A 241 -0.80 15.02 30.71
C ASP A 241 -0.35 16.48 30.63
N GLN A 242 0.10 17.05 31.76
CA GLN A 242 0.65 18.40 31.78
C GLN A 242 1.93 18.54 30.95
N MET A 243 2.80 17.53 30.95
CA MET A 243 3.99 17.48 30.09
C MET A 243 3.57 17.44 28.61
N LEU A 244 2.64 16.56 28.25
CA LEU A 244 2.15 16.41 26.88
C LEU A 244 1.47 17.70 26.37
N LEU A 245 0.75 18.41 27.24
CA LEU A 245 0.12 19.69 26.91
C LEU A 245 1.13 20.78 26.54
N GLN A 246 2.33 20.74 27.12
CA GLN A 246 3.41 21.72 26.88
C GLN A 246 4.33 21.31 25.73
N GLU A 247 4.26 20.05 25.30
CA GLU A 247 5.05 19.54 24.18
C GLU A 247 4.65 20.27 22.88
N GLY A 248 5.64 20.87 22.21
CA GLY A 248 5.44 21.71 21.02
C GLY A 248 5.23 23.21 21.30
N ALA A 249 4.99 23.64 22.55
CA ALA A 249 4.87 25.06 22.90
C ALA A 249 6.23 25.76 23.14
N ALA A 250 7.33 24.98 23.15
CA ALA A 250 8.69 25.45 23.43
C ALA A 250 9.60 25.53 22.18
N ALA A 251 9.02 25.44 20.97
CA ALA A 251 9.71 25.56 19.69
C ALA A 251 9.56 26.97 19.08
#